data_AF-A0A969P589-F1
#
_entry.id   AF-A0A969P589-F1
#
_cell.length_a   1.000
_cell.length_b   1.000
_cell.length_c   1.000
_cell.angle_alpha   90.00
_cell.angle_beta   90.00
_cell.angle_gamma   90.00
#
_symmetry.space_group_name_H-M   'P 1'
#
loop_
_entity.id
_entity.type
_entity.pdbx_description
1 polymer ?
#
loop_
_entity_poly.entity_id
_entity_poly.type
_entity_poly.pdbx_seq_one_letter_code
_entity_poly.pdbx_strand_id
1 'polypeptide(L)'
;MNGWDPATILLLLLATVCAALAHVFWGRRWLQIPIFWLAACLGCLLAYGLQIRIPLSLPAPAGVPILEAVLLAWFLLIIASRLRV
;
A
#
# COMPACT_ATOMS: atom_id res chain seq x y z
N MET A 1 -20.58 17.21 -8.21
CA MET A 1 -20.44 16.34 -7.02
C MET A 1 -18.98 15.91 -6.96
N ASN A 2 -18.14 16.60 -6.19
CA ASN A 2 -16.72 16.25 -6.05
C ASN A 2 -16.59 15.08 -5.05
N GLY A 3 -17.24 13.96 -5.37
CA GLY A 3 -17.11 12.72 -4.63
C GLY A 3 -15.81 12.08 -5.04
N TRP A 4 -14.83 12.09 -4.15
CA TRP A 4 -13.59 11.35 -4.31
C TRP A 4 -13.93 9.90 -4.69
N ASP A 5 -13.31 9.40 -5.75
CA ASP A 5 -13.52 8.02 -6.19
C ASP A 5 -13.29 7.07 -5.01
N PRO A 6 -14.24 6.16 -4.71
CA PRO A 6 -14.16 5.28 -3.54
C PRO A 6 -12.89 4.42 -3.54
N ALA A 7 -12.37 4.09 -4.73
CA ALA A 7 -11.08 3.44 -4.91
C ALA A 7 -9.92 4.26 -4.32
N THR A 8 -9.91 5.57 -4.54
CA THR A 8 -8.84 6.48 -4.08
C THR A 8 -8.79 6.56 -2.56
N ILE A 9 -9.95 6.71 -1.92
CA ILE A 9 -10.06 6.72 -0.46
C ILE A 9 -9.57 5.39 0.11
N LEU A 10 -9.98 4.27 -0.50
CA LEU A 10 -9.64 2.94 -0.05
C LEU A 10 -8.13 2.65 -0.18
N LEU A 11 -7.50 3.09 -1.28
CA LEU A 11 -6.06 3.01 -1.47
C LEU A 11 -5.29 3.87 -0.46
N LEU A 12 -5.76 5.08 -0.16
CA LEU A 12 -5.15 5.96 0.84
C LEU A 12 -5.24 5.36 2.25
N LEU A 13 -6.40 4.80 2.61
CA LEU A 13 -6.59 4.10 3.89
C LEU A 13 -5.67 2.88 3.98
N LEU A 14 -5.58 2.10 2.90
CA LEU A 14 -4.76 0.89 2.87
C LEU A 14 -3.27 1.23 2.98
N ALA A 15 -2.82 2.26 2.25
CA ALA A 15 -1.46 2.75 2.30
C ALA A 15 -1.10 3.29 3.70
N THR A 16 -1.98 4.05 4.34
CA THR A 16 -1.76 4.56 5.70
C THR A 16 -1.70 3.43 6.73
N VAL A 17 -2.61 2.46 6.67
CA VAL A 17 -2.60 1.30 7.59
C VAL A 17 -1.34 0.44 7.39
N CYS A 18 -0.95 0.16 6.15
CA CYS A 18 0.27 -0.60 5.86
C CYS A 18 1.54 0.15 6.31
N ALA A 19 1.61 1.47 6.08
CA ALA A 19 2.73 2.29 6.51
C ALA A 19 2.81 2.37 8.05
N ALA A 20 1.68 2.50 8.74
CA ALA A 20 1.62 2.49 10.20
C ALA A 20 2.08 1.14 10.76
N LEU A 21 1.61 0.02 10.20
CA LEU A 21 2.06 -1.33 10.56
C LEU A 21 3.57 -1.49 10.33
N ALA A 22 4.08 -1.13 9.15
CA ALA A 22 5.51 -1.19 8.86
C ALA A 22 6.34 -0.35 9.82
N HIS A 23 5.83 0.82 10.21
CA HIS A 23 6.47 1.65 11.24
C HIS A 23 6.48 0.97 12.61
N VAL A 24 5.41 0.28 13.01
CA VAL A 24 5.40 -0.47 14.29
C VAL A 24 6.41 -1.63 14.27
N PHE A 25 6.54 -2.34 13.14
CA PHE A 25 7.46 -3.49 13.03
C PHE A 25 8.94 -3.10 12.84
N TRP A 26 9.24 -2.01 12.12
CA TRP A 26 10.62 -1.62 11.75
C TRP A 26 11.05 -0.22 12.21
N GLY A 27 10.14 0.60 12.75
CA GLY A 27 10.38 2.00 13.06
C GLY A 27 11.26 2.20 14.30
N ARG A 28 12.57 2.37 14.10
CA ARG A 28 13.48 2.90 15.13
C ARG A 28 13.51 4.43 15.19
N ARG A 29 13.09 5.12 14.12
CA ARG A 29 13.15 6.60 14.03
C ARG A 29 11.88 7.15 13.39
N TRP A 30 11.28 8.16 14.03
CA TRP A 30 10.05 8.83 13.57
C TRP A 30 10.22 9.52 12.20
N LEU A 31 11.44 9.92 11.84
CA LEU A 31 11.79 10.45 10.51
C LEU A 31 11.58 9.44 9.35
N GLN A 32 11.31 8.17 9.64
CA GLN A 32 11.14 7.12 8.62
C GLN A 32 9.69 6.98 8.15
N ILE A 33 8.73 7.56 8.88
CA ILE A 33 7.30 7.53 8.55
C ILE A 33 7.00 7.97 7.10
N PRO A 34 7.52 9.09 6.58
CA PRO A 34 7.18 9.52 5.23
C PRO A 34 7.72 8.58 4.13
N ILE A 35 8.85 7.91 4.38
CA ILE A 35 9.44 6.96 3.41
C ILE A 35 8.59 5.69 3.34
N PHE A 36 8.19 5.15 4.50
CA PHE A 36 7.28 4.01 4.55
C PHE A 36 5.92 4.33 3.94
N TRP A 37 5.42 5.54 4.19
CA TRP A 37 4.17 6.01 3.60
C TRP A 37 4.25 6.11 2.07
N LEU A 38 5.33 6.71 1.54
CA LEU A 38 5.56 6.78 0.09
C LEU A 38 5.69 5.38 -0.54
N ALA A 39 6.43 4.46 0.09
CA ALA A 39 6.59 3.10 -0.41
C ALA A 39 5.26 2.32 -0.43
N ALA A 40 4.44 2.42 0.62
CA ALA A 40 3.12 1.80 0.68
C ALA A 40 2.16 2.41 -0.35
N CYS A 41 2.19 3.74 -0.53
CA CYS A 41 1.39 4.45 -1.51
C CYS A 41 1.77 4.03 -2.95
N LEU A 42 3.08 3.94 -3.25
CA LEU A 42 3.59 3.42 -4.52
C LEU A 42 3.16 1.97 -4.77
N GLY A 43 3.24 1.09 -3.77
CA GLY A 43 2.80 -0.30 -3.91
C GLY A 43 1.30 -0.42 -4.22
N CYS A 44 0.47 0.36 -3.53
CA CYS A 44 -0.97 0.42 -3.79
C CYS A 44 -1.28 1.00 -5.17
N LEU A 45 -0.58 2.07 -5.57
CA LEU A 45 -0.77 2.72 -6.85
C LEU A 45 -0.32 1.85 -8.03
N LEU A 46 0.79 1.12 -7.87
CA LEU A 46 1.26 0.15 -8.86
C LEU A 46 0.28 -1.01 -9.01
N ALA A 47 -0.20 -1.60 -7.91
CA ALA A 47 -1.16 -2.69 -7.98
C ALA A 47 -2.47 -2.27 -8.68
N TYR A 48 -2.98 -1.08 -8.34
CA TYR A 48 -4.18 -0.52 -8.94
C TYR A 48 -3.96 -0.13 -10.42
N GLY A 49 -2.89 0.61 -10.72
CA GLY A 49 -2.60 1.12 -12.06
C GLY A 49 -2.18 0.04 -13.05
N LEU A 50 -1.41 -0.95 -12.63
CA LEU A 50 -1.05 -2.09 -13.48
C LEU A 50 -2.15 -3.15 -13.55
N GLN A 51 -3.28 -2.98 -12.84
CA GLN A 51 -4.36 -3.98 -12.75
C GLN A 51 -3.77 -5.38 -12.48
N ILE A 52 -2.79 -5.46 -11.57
CA ILE A 52 -2.18 -6.74 -11.20
C ILE A 52 -3.26 -7.49 -10.45
N ARG A 53 -3.94 -8.40 -11.16
CA ARG A 53 -4.94 -9.29 -10.60
C ARG A 53 -4.36 -10.68 -10.61
N ILE A 54 -4.28 -11.25 -9.42
CA ILE A 54 -4.05 -12.68 -9.30
C ILE A 54 -5.35 -13.35 -9.80
N PRO A 55 -5.29 -14.44 -10.59
CA PRO A 55 -6.47 -15.16 -11.08
C PRO A 55 -7.19 -15.95 -9.98
N LEU A 56 -7.25 -15.40 -8.76
CA LEU A 56 -8.08 -15.87 -7.67
C LEU A 56 -9.33 -14.98 -7.66
N SER A 57 -10.53 -15.57 -7.72
CA SER A 57 -11.82 -14.87 -7.59
C SER A 57 -12.03 -14.33 -6.17
N LEU A 58 -11.18 -13.42 -5.75
CA LEU A 58 -11.27 -12.70 -4.49
C LEU A 58 -12.22 -11.52 -4.65
N PRO A 59 -12.98 -11.16 -3.59
CA PRO A 59 -13.83 -9.98 -3.63
C PRO A 59 -12.98 -8.72 -3.84
N ALA A 60 -13.25 -7.99 -4.93
CA ALA A 60 -12.61 -6.73 -5.29
C ALA A 60 -13.59 -5.56 -5.04
N PRO A 61 -13.72 -5.06 -3.79
CA PRO A 61 -14.58 -3.93 -3.51
C PRO A 61 -14.09 -2.69 -4.27
N ALA A 62 -15.03 -1.97 -4.90
CA ALA A 62 -14.75 -0.85 -5.80
C ALA A 62 -13.78 -1.18 -6.97
N GLY A 63 -13.65 -2.46 -7.33
CA GLY A 63 -12.74 -2.91 -8.40
C GLY A 63 -11.26 -2.92 -8.01
N VAL A 64 -10.92 -2.59 -6.76
CA VAL A 64 -9.53 -2.52 -6.27
C VAL A 64 -9.05 -3.91 -5.85
N PRO A 65 -7.94 -4.41 -6.42
CA PRO A 65 -7.31 -5.66 -6.00
C PRO A 65 -6.60 -5.46 -4.65
N ILE A 66 -7.35 -5.57 -3.54
CA ILE A 66 -6.85 -5.27 -2.18
C ILE A 66 -5.66 -6.17 -1.82
N LEU A 67 -5.77 -7.47 -2.07
CA LEU A 67 -4.74 -8.43 -1.67
C LEU A 67 -3.42 -8.10 -2.36
N GLU A 68 -3.47 -7.85 -3.66
CA GLU A 68 -2.33 -7.52 -4.50
C GLU A 68 -1.73 -6.18 -4.09
N ALA A 69 -2.58 -5.18 -3.79
CA ALA A 69 -2.14 -3.88 -3.28
C ALA A 69 -1.41 -4.00 -1.93
N VAL A 70 -1.93 -4.81 -0.99
CA VAL A 70 -1.26 -5.07 0.30
C VAL A 70 0.05 -5.83 0.08
N LEU A 71 0.07 -6.86 -0.77
CA LEU A 71 1.26 -7.65 -1.05
C LEU A 71 2.37 -6.80 -1.67
N LEU A 72 2.04 -5.98 -2.68
CA LEU A 72 2.99 -5.05 -3.31
C LEU A 72 3.47 -3.99 -2.33
N ALA A 73 2.56 -3.41 -1.53
CA ALA A 73 2.93 -2.44 -0.50
C ALA A 73 3.91 -3.06 0.50
N TRP A 74 3.63 -4.25 1.03
CA TRP A 74 4.54 -4.94 1.96
C TRP A 74 5.87 -5.32 1.31
N PHE A 75 5.86 -5.76 0.05
CA PHE A 75 7.07 -6.07 -0.69
C PHE A 75 7.98 -4.84 -0.82
N LEU A 76 7.42 -3.70 -1.24
CA LEU A 76 8.14 -2.42 -1.31
C LEU A 76 8.61 -1.95 0.07
N LEU A 77 7.79 -2.11 1.11
CA LEU A 77 8.16 -1.77 2.48
C LEU A 77 9.34 -2.61 2.99
N ILE A 78 9.36 -3.91 2.68
CA ILE A 78 10.48 -4.80 3.02
C ILE A 78 11.74 -4.39 2.25
N ILE A 79 11.64 -4.12 0.95
CA ILE A 79 12.78 -3.64 0.14
C ILE A 79 13.31 -2.32 0.70
N ALA A 80 12.43 -1.35 0.97
CA ALA A 80 12.79 -0.06 1.54
C ALA A 80 13.43 -0.20 2.94
N SER A 81 13.00 -1.20 3.72
CA SER A 81 13.61 -1.53 5.02
C SER A 81 14.99 -2.16 4.85
N ARG A 82 15.19 -3.00 3.82
CA ARG A 82 16.43 -3.74 3.56
C ARG A 82 17.51 -2.91 2.88
N LEU A 83 17.16 -2.02 1.96
CA LEU A 83 18.09 -1.06 1.35
C LEU A 83 18.67 -0.06 2.37
N ARG A 84 18.12 -0.03 3.59
CA ARG A 84 18.48 0.88 4.66
C ARG A 84 19.26 0.23 5.80
N VAL A 85 19.56 -1.07 5.71
CA VAL A 85 20.57 -1.77 6.53
C VAL A 85 21.95 -1.45 5.97
#